data_AF-A0A926YJM9-F1
#
_entry.id   AF-A0A926YJM9-F1
#
_cell.length_a   1.000
_cell.length_b   1.000
_cell.length_c   1.000
_cell.angle_alpha   90.00
_cell.angle_beta   90.00
_cell.angle_gamma   90.00
#
_symmetry.space_group_name_H-M   'P 1'
#
loop_
_entity.id
_entity.type
_entity.pdbx_description
1 polymer ?
#
loop_
_entity_poly.entity_id
_entity_poly.type
_entity_poly.pdbx_seq_one_letter_code
_entity_poly.pdbx_strand_id
1 'polypeptide(L)'
;KRSTLPLLSLPTKSLQKVEIISDRAFNGLNLAKTYLGDRVVRVWLDRRDSNRQITKFRDNRKLFSTVSGRAVEQPNTNHFITSEVFDQFFQAAEKPYKNQVETTSAYSLQPNGSITADQITAVYLTPPHSKAYLAGDRPVALYRYRLELKKF
;
A
#
# COMPACT_ATOMS: atom_id res chain seq x y z
N LYS A 1 -47.11 -47.23 -18.25
CA LYS A 1 -45.68 -46.82 -18.20
C LYS A 1 -45.63 -45.34 -17.85
N ARG A 2 -45.25 -44.97 -16.62
CA ARG A 2 -45.06 -43.57 -16.19
C ARG A 2 -43.59 -43.21 -16.42
N SER A 3 -43.31 -42.21 -17.25
CA SER A 3 -41.96 -41.71 -17.49
C SER A 3 -41.58 -40.72 -16.38
N THR A 4 -40.61 -41.09 -15.55
CA THR A 4 -39.93 -40.18 -14.64
C THR A 4 -38.90 -39.37 -15.43
N LEU A 5 -39.13 -38.05 -15.56
CA LEU A 5 -38.13 -37.12 -16.06
C LEU A 5 -37.01 -36.96 -15.01
N PRO A 6 -35.73 -36.98 -15.40
CA PRO A 6 -34.66 -36.73 -14.45
C PRO A 6 -34.65 -35.24 -14.06
N LEU A 7 -34.59 -34.96 -12.76
CA LEU A 7 -34.25 -33.63 -12.27
C LEU A 7 -32.81 -33.33 -12.72
N LEU A 8 -32.65 -32.46 -13.73
CA LEU A 8 -31.38 -31.81 -13.99
C LEU A 8 -31.03 -30.97 -12.75
N SER A 9 -30.02 -31.40 -12.00
CA SER A 9 -29.37 -30.53 -11.02
C SER A 9 -28.67 -29.41 -11.79
N LEU A 10 -29.15 -28.18 -11.57
CA LEU A 10 -28.44 -26.99 -12.05
C LEU A 10 -27.06 -26.96 -11.36
N PRO A 11 -25.97 -26.71 -12.10
CA PRO A 11 -24.66 -26.51 -11.49
C PRO A 11 -24.77 -25.28 -10.60
N THR A 12 -24.68 -25.47 -9.29
CA THR A 12 -24.43 -24.41 -8.32
C THR A 12 -23.07 -23.84 -8.65
N LYS A 13 -23.07 -22.76 -9.45
CA LYS A 13 -21.92 -21.90 -9.68
C LYS A 13 -21.36 -21.60 -8.30
N SER A 14 -20.20 -22.19 -7.96
CA SER A 14 -19.53 -21.86 -6.71
C SER A 14 -19.37 -20.35 -6.71
N LEU A 15 -19.81 -19.69 -5.64
CA LEU A 15 -19.55 -18.27 -5.47
C LEU A 15 -18.03 -18.13 -5.39
N GLN A 16 -17.40 -17.84 -6.52
CA GLN A 16 -15.99 -17.46 -6.58
C GLN A 16 -15.83 -16.33 -5.57
N LYS A 17 -14.98 -16.55 -4.56
CA LYS A 17 -14.60 -15.55 -3.58
C LYS A 17 -14.22 -14.29 -4.35
N VAL A 18 -15.02 -13.23 -4.22
CA VAL A 18 -14.74 -11.96 -4.88
C VAL A 18 -13.42 -11.45 -4.30
N GLU A 19 -12.37 -11.45 -5.12
CA GLU A 19 -11.09 -10.89 -4.75
C GLU A 19 -11.21 -9.36 -4.78
N ILE A 20 -11.15 -8.73 -3.62
CA ILE A 20 -11.18 -7.28 -3.50
C ILE A 20 -9.77 -6.78 -3.79
N ILE A 21 -9.58 -6.16 -4.96
CA ILE A 21 -8.31 -5.56 -5.36
C ILE A 21 -8.36 -4.06 -5.05
N SER A 22 -7.38 -3.59 -4.27
CA SER A 22 -7.26 -2.16 -3.92
C SER A 22 -6.81 -1.33 -5.12
N ASP A 23 -7.45 -0.18 -5.36
CA ASP A 23 -6.93 0.85 -6.27
C ASP A 23 -5.78 1.62 -5.58
N ARG A 24 -4.57 1.10 -5.79
CA ARG A 24 -3.35 1.65 -5.18
C ARG A 24 -2.98 3.02 -5.74
N ALA A 25 -3.31 3.31 -7.00
CA ALA A 25 -3.00 4.63 -7.59
C ALA A 25 -3.89 5.71 -6.97
N PHE A 26 -5.19 5.43 -6.83
CA PHE A 26 -6.12 6.30 -6.13
C PHE A 26 -5.73 6.48 -4.65
N ASN A 27 -5.50 5.37 -3.93
CA ASN A 27 -5.12 5.42 -2.52
C ASN A 27 -3.80 6.19 -2.31
N GLY A 28 -2.79 5.89 -3.13
CA GLY A 28 -1.50 6.55 -3.10
C GLY A 28 -1.60 8.04 -3.39
N LEU A 29 -2.44 8.45 -4.35
CA LEU A 29 -2.65 9.87 -4.65
C LEU A 29 -3.30 10.62 -3.48
N ASN A 30 -4.35 10.06 -2.89
CA ASN A 30 -5.04 10.68 -1.76
C ASN A 30 -4.11 10.82 -0.56
N LEU A 31 -3.38 9.74 -0.21
CA LEU A 31 -2.42 9.78 0.88
C LEU A 31 -1.31 10.82 0.63
N ALA A 32 -0.75 10.83 -0.58
CA ALA A 32 0.31 11.77 -0.94
C ALA A 32 -0.17 13.23 -0.92
N LYS A 33 -1.41 13.51 -1.36
CA LYS A 33 -2.02 14.84 -1.26
C LYS A 33 -2.28 15.25 0.18
N THR A 34 -2.71 14.35 1.05
CA THR A 34 -2.91 14.66 2.48
C THR A 34 -1.61 15.11 3.13
N TYR A 35 -0.48 14.49 2.81
CA TYR A 35 0.82 14.85 3.40
C TYR A 35 1.51 16.03 2.72
N LEU A 36 1.42 16.13 1.39
CA LEU A 36 2.26 17.04 0.61
C LEU A 36 1.46 18.15 -0.09
N GLY A 37 0.13 18.12 0.00
CA GLY A 37 -0.78 19.06 -0.65
C GLY A 37 -0.62 19.05 -2.18
N ASP A 38 -0.74 20.24 -2.76
CA ASP A 38 -0.70 20.47 -4.21
C ASP A 38 0.69 20.32 -4.85
N ARG A 39 1.69 19.90 -4.06
CA ARG A 39 3.01 19.51 -4.56
C ARG A 39 2.94 18.22 -5.37
N VAL A 40 1.96 17.35 -5.08
CA VAL A 40 1.76 16.08 -5.78
C VAL A 40 0.72 16.27 -6.88
N VAL A 41 1.12 15.97 -8.11
CA VAL A 41 0.27 16.14 -9.30
C VAL A 41 -0.44 14.85 -9.68
N ARG A 42 0.26 13.71 -9.56
CA ARG A 42 -0.27 12.41 -10.01
C ARG A 42 0.44 11.26 -9.31
N VAL A 43 -0.29 10.18 -9.09
CA VAL A 43 0.24 8.85 -8.74
C VAL A 43 -0.31 7.83 -9.74
N TRP A 44 0.54 6.92 -10.22
CA TRP A 44 0.14 5.82 -11.10
C TRP A 44 1.03 4.60 -10.90
N LEU A 45 0.56 3.44 -11.36
CA LEU A 45 1.34 2.20 -11.35
C LEU A 45 2.12 2.05 -12.66
N ASP A 46 3.32 1.48 -12.58
CA ASP A 46 4.07 1.12 -13.77
C ASP A 46 3.38 -0.04 -14.51
N ARG A 47 3.25 0.07 -15.83
CA ARG A 47 2.58 -0.94 -16.66
C ARG A 47 3.37 -2.25 -16.77
N ARG A 48 4.68 -2.21 -16.50
CA ARG A 48 5.57 -3.37 -16.58
C ARG A 48 5.81 -4.03 -15.22
N ASP A 49 5.50 -3.32 -14.15
CA ASP A 49 5.74 -3.77 -12.78
C ASP A 49 4.65 -3.19 -11.86
N SER A 50 3.66 -4.04 -11.54
CA SER A 50 2.54 -3.65 -10.67
C SER A 50 2.97 -3.36 -9.23
N ASN A 51 4.17 -3.77 -8.81
CA ASN A 51 4.74 -3.39 -7.51
C ASN A 51 5.38 -2.00 -7.53
N ARG A 52 5.64 -1.42 -8.70
CA ARG A 52 6.18 -0.08 -8.85
C ARG A 52 5.10 0.98 -9.01
N GLN A 53 5.05 1.90 -8.05
CA GLN A 53 4.24 3.11 -8.07
C GLN A 53 5.11 4.32 -8.38
N ILE A 54 4.58 5.26 -9.15
CA ILE A 54 5.27 6.48 -9.55
C ILE A 54 4.45 7.68 -9.08
N THR A 55 5.08 8.54 -8.29
CA THR A 55 4.52 9.82 -7.83
C THR A 55 5.21 10.96 -8.57
N LYS A 56 4.44 11.81 -9.25
CA LYS A 56 4.94 13.00 -9.93
C LYS A 56 4.68 14.24 -9.09
N PHE A 57 5.74 15.02 -8.87
CA PHE A 57 5.66 16.32 -8.22
C PHE A 57 5.52 17.46 -9.24
N ARG A 58 5.08 18.62 -8.76
CA ARG A 58 4.82 19.81 -9.58
C ARG A 58 6.08 20.35 -10.28
N ASP A 59 7.24 20.21 -9.65
CA ASP A 59 8.55 20.62 -10.18
C ASP A 59 9.21 19.56 -11.09
N ASN A 60 8.39 18.67 -11.67
CA ASN A 60 8.80 17.57 -12.54
C ASN A 60 9.68 16.49 -11.90
N ARG A 61 9.98 16.56 -10.59
CA ARG A 61 10.59 15.44 -9.87
C ARG A 61 9.65 14.24 -9.85
N LYS A 62 10.24 13.05 -9.79
CA LYS A 62 9.50 11.79 -9.65
C LYS A 62 10.04 10.99 -8.49
N LEU A 63 9.13 10.36 -7.77
CA LEU A 63 9.43 9.34 -6.78
C LEU A 63 8.92 8.01 -7.31
N PHE A 64 9.82 7.06 -7.45
CA PHE A 64 9.50 5.67 -7.78
C PHE A 64 9.51 4.89 -6.47
N SER A 65 8.39 4.27 -6.11
CA SER A 65 8.28 3.39 -4.95
C SER A 65 8.02 1.97 -5.45
N THR A 66 8.95 1.05 -5.20
CA THR A 66 8.82 -0.36 -5.61
C THR A 66 8.69 -1.24 -4.39
N VAL A 67 7.57 -1.92 -4.28
CA VAL A 67 7.32 -2.84 -3.16
C VAL A 67 8.18 -4.09 -3.31
N SER A 68 8.94 -4.39 -2.25
CA SER A 68 9.84 -5.55 -2.17
C SER A 68 9.34 -6.61 -1.20
N GLY A 69 8.45 -6.27 -0.26
CA GLY A 69 7.88 -7.23 0.69
C GLY A 69 6.52 -6.79 1.20
N ARG A 70 5.65 -7.77 1.51
CA ARG A 70 4.36 -7.57 2.16
C ARG A 70 4.09 -8.69 3.16
N ALA A 71 3.45 -8.35 4.26
CA ALA A 71 2.87 -9.30 5.19
C ALA A 71 1.48 -8.81 5.61
N VAL A 72 0.58 -9.76 5.86
CA VAL A 72 -0.75 -9.50 6.39
C VAL A 72 -1.03 -10.50 7.49
N GLU A 73 -1.53 -10.00 8.60
CA GLU A 73 -2.03 -10.81 9.71
C GLU A 73 -3.46 -10.38 10.03
N GLN A 74 -4.30 -11.33 10.42
CA GLN A 74 -5.67 -11.06 10.85
C GLN A 74 -5.88 -11.66 12.24
N PRO A 75 -5.51 -10.94 13.32
CA PRO A 75 -5.63 -11.47 14.68
C PRO A 75 -7.05 -11.87 15.08
N ASN A 76 -8.07 -11.20 14.52
CA ASN A 76 -9.48 -11.53 14.70
C ASN A 76 -10.34 -10.88 13.60
N THR A 77 -11.66 -11.08 13.64
CA THR A 77 -12.59 -10.58 12.60
C THR A 77 -12.59 -9.07 12.44
N ASN A 78 -12.24 -8.32 13.49
CA ASN A 78 -12.33 -6.86 13.52
C ASN A 78 -10.96 -6.18 13.44
N HIS A 79 -9.87 -6.95 13.39
CA HIS A 79 -8.51 -6.42 13.36
C HIS A 79 -7.70 -7.10 12.27
N PHE A 80 -6.96 -6.31 11.51
CA PHE A 80 -5.94 -6.83 10.62
C PHE A 80 -4.73 -5.91 10.63
N ILE A 81 -3.56 -6.50 10.45
CA ILE A 81 -2.27 -5.82 10.43
C ILE A 81 -1.69 -6.02 9.04
N THR A 82 -1.14 -4.97 8.46
CA THR A 82 -0.40 -5.06 7.20
C THR A 82 0.97 -4.45 7.38
N SER A 83 1.99 -5.10 6.84
CA SER A 83 3.32 -4.53 6.69
C SER A 83 3.70 -4.51 5.22
N GLU A 84 4.27 -3.41 4.75
CA GLU A 84 4.80 -3.27 3.40
C GLU A 84 6.21 -2.67 3.48
N VAL A 85 7.16 -3.30 2.81
CA VAL A 85 8.52 -2.78 2.60
C VAL A 85 8.65 -2.38 1.15
N PHE A 86 9.13 -1.17 0.90
CA PHE A 86 9.33 -0.65 -0.44
C PHE A 86 10.59 0.21 -0.55
N ASP A 87 11.29 0.04 -1.66
CA ASP A 87 12.40 0.90 -2.03
C ASP A 87 11.85 2.16 -2.68
N GLN A 88 12.36 3.33 -2.27
CA GLN A 88 12.07 4.57 -2.97
C GLN A 88 13.30 5.13 -3.67
N PHE A 89 13.10 5.59 -4.90
CA PHE A 89 14.09 6.28 -5.70
C PHE A 89 13.54 7.65 -6.08
N PHE A 90 14.17 8.69 -5.57
CA PHE A 90 13.89 10.08 -5.92
C PHE A 90 14.74 10.46 -7.12
N GLN A 91 14.09 10.61 -8.27
CA GLN A 91 14.72 11.14 -9.46
C GLN A 91 14.71 12.67 -9.38
N ALA A 92 15.88 13.25 -9.09
CA ALA A 92 16.18 14.67 -9.14
C ALA A 92 17.39 14.91 -10.06
N ALA A 93 17.49 16.11 -10.65
CA ALA A 93 18.50 16.43 -11.66
C ALA A 93 19.95 16.37 -11.12
N GLU A 94 20.18 16.78 -9.88
CA GLU A 94 21.52 16.94 -9.34
C GLU A 94 21.99 15.76 -8.48
N LYS A 95 21.08 15.17 -7.69
CA LYS A 95 21.44 14.09 -6.77
C LYS A 95 20.28 13.13 -6.57
N PRO A 96 20.24 12.00 -7.31
CA PRO A 96 19.27 10.97 -7.04
C PRO A 96 19.49 10.40 -5.63
N TYR A 97 18.40 10.08 -4.95
CA TYR A 97 18.44 9.56 -3.58
C TYR A 97 17.61 8.28 -3.50
N LYS A 98 18.16 7.27 -2.82
CA LYS A 98 17.50 6.00 -2.56
C LYS A 98 17.38 5.77 -1.05
N ASN A 99 16.21 5.34 -0.63
CA ASN A 99 15.94 4.85 0.72
C ASN A 99 15.06 3.60 0.63
N GLN A 100 14.99 2.87 1.74
CA GLN A 100 13.97 1.85 1.94
C GLN A 100 13.00 2.35 2.99
N VAL A 101 11.73 2.02 2.83
CA VAL A 101 10.68 2.40 3.75
C VAL A 101 9.88 1.17 4.10
N GLU A 102 9.59 1.02 5.39
CA GLU A 102 8.68 0.04 5.92
C GLU A 102 7.47 0.78 6.47
N THR A 103 6.27 0.30 6.15
CA THR A 103 5.03 0.78 6.75
C THR A 103 4.28 -0.38 7.35
N THR A 104 4.00 -0.31 8.65
CA THR A 104 3.20 -1.27 9.38
C THR A 104 1.97 -0.57 9.93
N SER A 105 0.78 -1.09 9.60
CA SER A 105 -0.51 -0.50 9.93
C SER A 105 -1.39 -1.53 10.61
N ALA A 106 -1.85 -1.22 11.82
CA ALA A 106 -2.82 -2.02 12.56
C ALA A 106 -4.21 -1.39 12.43
N TYR A 107 -5.09 -2.06 11.70
CA TYR A 107 -6.44 -1.61 11.40
C TYR A 107 -7.44 -2.21 12.39
N SER A 108 -8.48 -1.45 12.70
CA SER A 108 -9.60 -1.85 13.56
C SER A 108 -10.93 -1.41 12.96
N LEU A 109 -11.84 -2.35 12.75
CA LEU A 109 -13.23 -2.10 12.37
C LEU A 109 -13.99 -1.55 13.58
N GLN A 110 -14.57 -0.37 13.41
CA GLN A 110 -15.35 0.30 14.44
C GLN A 110 -16.82 -0.13 14.40
N PRO A 111 -17.57 -0.03 15.52
CA PRO A 111 -18.99 -0.41 15.57
C PRO A 111 -19.89 0.35 14.57
N ASN A 112 -19.50 1.56 14.19
CA ASN A 112 -20.21 2.38 13.20
C ASN A 112 -19.86 2.02 11.74
N GLY A 113 -19.09 0.94 11.52
CA GLY A 113 -18.66 0.48 10.21
C GLY A 113 -17.48 1.24 9.59
N SER A 114 -16.93 2.26 10.27
CA SER A 114 -15.69 2.91 9.85
C SER A 114 -14.46 2.07 10.19
N ILE A 115 -13.33 2.33 9.52
CA ILE A 115 -12.06 1.66 9.82
C ILE A 115 -11.10 2.73 10.35
N THR A 116 -10.46 2.45 11.48
CA THR A 116 -9.34 3.25 11.98
C THR A 116 -8.05 2.46 11.87
N ALA A 117 -6.91 3.14 11.78
CA ALA A 117 -5.62 2.46 11.87
C ALA A 117 -4.59 3.27 12.65
N ASP A 118 -3.74 2.57 13.39
CA ASP A 118 -2.46 3.12 13.85
C ASP A 118 -1.37 2.64 12.89
N GLN A 119 -0.70 3.58 12.24
CA GLN A 119 0.34 3.30 11.26
C GLN A 119 1.69 3.83 11.75
N ILE A 120 2.73 3.01 11.59
CA ILE A 120 4.12 3.39 11.79
C ILE A 120 4.83 3.28 10.45
N THR A 121 5.60 4.31 10.09
CA THR A 121 6.44 4.32 8.90
C THR A 121 7.89 4.54 9.30
N ALA A 122 8.75 3.57 9.02
CA ALA A 122 10.18 3.57 9.29
C ALA A 122 10.96 3.81 7.99
N VAL A 123 11.93 4.72 8.02
CA VAL A 123 12.77 5.05 6.86
C VAL A 123 14.21 4.62 7.13
N TYR A 124 14.78 3.84 6.23
CA TYR A 124 16.13 3.30 6.30
C TYR A 124 16.99 3.88 5.18
N LEU A 125 18.25 4.18 5.50
CA LEU A 125 19.24 4.58 4.50
C LEU A 125 19.76 3.35 3.79
N THR A 126 19.76 3.39 2.46
CA THR A 126 20.33 2.32 1.64
C THR A 126 21.61 2.76 0.95
N PRO A 127 22.60 1.87 0.74
CA PRO A 127 23.72 2.16 -0.15
C PRO A 127 23.23 2.64 -1.53
N PRO A 128 23.92 3.59 -2.18
CA PRO A 128 25.26 4.11 -1.85
C PRO A 128 25.26 5.31 -0.90
N HIS A 129 24.20 5.56 -0.12
CA HIS A 129 24.19 6.70 0.81
C HIS A 129 25.35 6.61 1.81
N SER A 130 26.13 7.69 1.96
CA SER A 130 27.38 7.69 2.74
C SER A 130 27.21 7.30 4.22
N LYS A 131 26.04 7.57 4.79
CA LYS A 131 25.69 7.21 6.17
C LYS A 131 24.95 5.88 6.32
N ALA A 132 24.70 5.14 5.24
CA ALA A 132 23.94 3.88 5.30
C ALA A 132 24.61 2.86 6.23
N TYR A 133 25.93 2.72 6.15
CA TYR A 133 26.70 1.83 7.02
C TYR A 133 26.65 2.21 8.51
N LEU A 134 26.54 3.51 8.82
CA LEU A 134 26.42 3.98 10.21
C LEU A 134 25.02 3.69 10.79
N ALA A 135 23.99 3.71 9.95
CA ALA A 135 22.61 3.43 10.37
C ALA A 135 22.37 1.92 10.54
N GLY A 136 22.96 1.09 9.68
CA GLY A 136 22.69 -0.36 9.66
C GLY A 136 21.20 -0.64 9.48
N ASP A 137 20.65 -1.55 10.30
CA ASP A 137 19.23 -1.93 10.27
C ASP A 137 18.33 -1.00 11.12
N ARG A 138 18.83 0.17 11.52
CA ARG A 138 18.05 1.12 12.33
C ARG A 138 17.39 2.16 11.43
N PRO A 139 16.12 2.49 11.68
CA PRO A 139 15.47 3.56 10.96
C PRO A 139 16.11 4.91 11.32
N VAL A 140 16.36 5.74 10.31
CA VAL A 140 16.83 7.12 10.49
C VAL A 140 15.70 8.13 10.69
N ALA A 141 14.47 7.72 10.39
CA ALA A 141 13.26 8.45 10.73
C ALA A 141 12.12 7.47 11.01
N LEU A 142 11.27 7.84 11.97
CA LEU A 142 10.08 7.10 12.34
C LEU A 142 8.91 8.06 12.41
N TYR A 143 7.83 7.74 11.70
CA TYR A 143 6.60 8.51 11.70
C TYR A 143 5.46 7.65 12.23
N ARG A 144 4.55 8.28 12.97
CA ARG A 144 3.34 7.62 13.49
C ARG A 144 2.11 8.41 13.05
N TYR A 145 1.12 7.69 12.55
CA TYR A 145 -0.11 8.27 12.03
C TYR A 145 -1.32 7.55 12.61
N ARG A 146 -2.38 8.32 12.85
CA ARG A 146 -3.74 7.84 13.10
C ARG A 146 -4.53 8.02 11.81
N LEU A 147 -5.06 6.94 11.25
CA LEU A 147 -5.86 6.96 10.03
C LEU A 147 -7.33 6.75 10.38
N GLU A 148 -8.20 7.50 9.71
CA GLU A 148 -9.65 7.30 9.71
C GLU A 148 -10.12 7.12 8.28
N LEU A 149 -10.65 5.94 7.97
CA LEU A 149 -11.13 5.58 6.64
C LEU A 149 -12.66 5.54 6.67
N LYS A 150 -13.27 6.43 5.89
CA LYS A 150 -14.72 6.54 5.74
C LYS A 150 -15.11 6.04 4.36
N LYS A 151 -16.20 5.29 4.31
CA LYS A 151 -16.81 4.88 3.05
C LYS A 151 -17.44 6.13 2.40
N PHE A 152 -17.09 6.39 1.15
CA PHE A 152 -17.71 7.43 0.32
C PHE A 152 -18.86 6.84 -0.49
#